data_AF-A0AAU8LTR3-F1
#
_entry.id   AF-A0AAU8LTR3-F1
#
_cell.length_a   1.000
_cell.length_b   1.000
_cell.length_c   1.000
_cell.angle_alpha   90.00
_cell.angle_beta   90.00
_cell.angle_gamma   90.00
#
_symmetry.space_group_name_H-M   'P 1'
#
loop_
_entity.id
_entity.type
_entity.pdbx_description
1 polymer ?
#
loop_
_entity_poly.entity_id
_entity_poly.type
_entity_poly.pdbx_seq_one_letter_code
_entity_poly.pdbx_strand_id
1 'polypeptide(L)'
;MSAKIKVDLSRTEKVWQDYSGLVAVWSFGSAQDGKIAFGSDLDIALLFAEAPEFETLCNIRADLQEMLELEEIDLMNLNTASVVSAMEAISGTPLFCRDLGKRAEFASLISRQYEDDMAQLRRHYSESTQ
;
A
#
# COMPACT_ATOMS: atom_id res chain seq x y z
N MET A 1 20.39 17.77 7.94
CA MET A 1 20.45 16.37 7.48
C MET A 1 19.54 15.56 8.39
N SER A 2 18.38 15.11 7.92
CA SER A 2 17.56 14.18 8.71
C SER A 2 18.22 12.81 8.69
N ALA A 3 18.42 12.22 9.87
CA ALA A 3 18.89 10.86 10.00
C ALA A 3 17.88 9.92 9.33
N LYS A 4 18.35 8.93 8.54
CA LYS A 4 17.50 7.88 7.99
C LYS A 4 17.63 6.65 8.87
N ILE A 5 16.51 6.10 9.31
CA ILE A 5 16.45 4.81 9.99
C ILE A 5 16.26 3.74 8.92
N LYS A 6 17.08 2.69 8.97
CA LYS A 6 16.86 1.51 8.14
C LYS A 6 15.89 0.60 8.89
N VAL A 7 14.72 0.36 8.31
CA VAL A 7 13.72 -0.54 8.88
C VAL A 7 13.80 -1.84 8.12
N ASP A 8 13.96 -2.95 8.84
CA ASP A 8 13.98 -4.28 8.24
C ASP A 8 12.56 -4.78 8.03
N LEU A 9 11.98 -4.43 6.89
CA LEU A 9 10.63 -4.82 6.52
C LEU A 9 10.48 -6.33 6.30
N SER A 10 11.58 -7.10 6.18
CA SER A 10 11.49 -8.56 6.06
C SER A 10 10.89 -9.20 7.32
N ARG A 11 11.05 -8.57 8.49
CA ARG A 11 10.49 -9.05 9.76
C ARG A 11 8.97 -9.10 9.74
N THR A 12 8.34 -8.21 8.97
CA THR A 12 6.87 -8.09 8.89
C THR A 12 6.19 -9.32 8.28
N GLU A 13 6.94 -10.21 7.62
CA GLU A 13 6.40 -11.40 6.99
C GLU A 13 5.55 -12.25 7.95
N LYS A 14 5.98 -12.36 9.21
CA LYS A 14 5.24 -13.11 10.22
C LYS A 14 3.85 -12.51 10.50
N VAL A 15 3.75 -11.18 10.58
CA VAL A 15 2.46 -10.50 10.78
C VAL A 15 1.51 -10.86 9.64
N TRP A 16 1.97 -10.75 8.39
CA TRP A 16 1.12 -11.02 7.22
C TRP A 16 0.56 -12.45 7.18
N GLN A 17 1.34 -13.41 7.68
CA GLN A 17 0.94 -14.82 7.72
C GLN A 17 -0.23 -15.07 8.68
N ASP A 18 -0.34 -14.30 9.77
CA ASP A 18 -1.37 -14.47 10.80
C ASP A 18 -2.78 -14.03 10.31
N TYR A 19 -2.85 -13.17 9.29
CA TYR A 19 -4.11 -12.66 8.75
C TYR A 19 -4.51 -13.37 7.46
N SER A 20 -5.30 -14.44 7.53
CA SER A 20 -5.65 -15.33 6.40
C SER A 20 -6.40 -14.64 5.23
N GLY A 21 -7.14 -13.56 5.50
CA GLY A 21 -7.83 -12.76 4.48
C GLY A 21 -6.89 -11.91 3.61
N LEU A 22 -5.65 -11.69 4.04
CA LEU A 22 -4.68 -10.83 3.35
C LEU A 22 -4.17 -11.51 2.06
N VAL A 23 -4.21 -10.80 0.93
CA VAL A 23 -3.76 -11.29 -0.37
C VAL A 23 -2.35 -10.83 -0.67
N ALA A 24 -2.08 -9.53 -0.51
CA ALA A 24 -0.81 -8.93 -0.84
C ALA A 24 -0.57 -7.65 -0.05
N VAL A 25 0.71 -7.30 0.11
CA VAL A 25 1.18 -6.12 0.85
C VAL A 25 2.26 -5.42 0.06
N TRP A 26 2.24 -4.09 0.09
CA TRP A 26 3.28 -3.22 -0.46
C TRP A 26 3.70 -2.17 0.55
N SER A 27 4.98 -1.81 0.59
CA SER A 27 5.39 -0.49 1.07
C SER A 27 5.36 0.49 -0.09
N PHE A 28 4.89 1.70 0.17
CA PHE A 28 4.82 2.74 -0.85
C PHE A 28 5.22 4.10 -0.26
N GLY A 29 5.00 5.18 -1.01
CA GLY A 29 5.36 6.52 -0.58
C GLY A 29 6.85 6.65 -0.24
N SER A 30 7.13 7.32 0.88
CA SER A 30 8.49 7.60 1.34
C SER A 30 9.27 6.35 1.77
N ALA A 31 8.57 5.23 2.00
CA ALA A 31 9.12 3.98 2.52
C ALA A 31 9.47 2.93 1.44
N GLN A 32 9.34 3.25 0.14
CA GLN A 32 9.59 2.31 -0.97
C GLN A 32 10.99 1.64 -0.91
N ASP A 33 12.01 2.34 -0.42
CA ASP A 33 13.40 1.84 -0.36
C ASP A 33 13.79 1.18 0.98
N GLY A 34 12.85 0.97 1.90
CA GLY A 34 13.14 0.45 3.26
C GLY A 34 14.01 1.39 4.10
N LYS A 35 14.11 2.66 3.69
CA LYS A 35 14.82 3.74 4.38
C LYS A 35 13.82 4.82 4.74
N ILE A 36 13.37 4.79 5.98
CA ILE A 36 12.40 5.75 6.51
C ILE A 36 13.20 6.91 7.11
N ALA A 37 12.79 8.15 6.87
CA ALA A 37 13.40 9.27 7.57
C ALA A 37 13.04 9.20 9.05
N PHE A 38 13.90 9.69 9.94
CA PHE A 38 13.56 9.77 11.36
C PHE A 38 12.29 10.63 11.53
N GLY A 39 11.22 10.01 12.04
CA GLY A 39 9.91 10.64 12.21
C GLY A 39 9.05 10.72 10.94
N SER A 40 9.35 9.95 9.87
CA SER A 40 8.40 9.79 8.77
C SER A 40 7.55 8.52 8.93
N ASP A 41 6.32 8.61 8.46
CA ASP A 41 5.33 7.55 8.55
C ASP A 41 5.71 6.37 7.63
N LEU A 42 5.39 5.15 8.07
CA LEU A 42 5.53 3.94 7.27
C LEU A 42 4.20 3.64 6.55
N ASP A 43 4.15 3.96 5.27
CA ASP A 43 3.02 3.70 4.39
C ASP A 43 2.97 2.23 3.94
N ILE A 44 1.93 1.51 4.33
CA ILE A 44 1.70 0.11 3.95
C ILE A 44 0.33 -0.06 3.33
N ALA A 45 0.29 -0.60 2.11
CA ALA A 45 -0.94 -0.90 1.40
C ALA A 45 -1.26 -2.39 1.50
N LEU A 46 -2.51 -2.68 1.83
CA LEU A 46 -3.01 -4.03 2.09
C LEU A 46 -4.15 -4.35 1.12
N LEU A 47 -4.00 -5.45 0.38
CA LEU A 47 -5.09 -6.02 -0.41
C LEU A 47 -5.63 -7.26 0.31
N PHE A 48 -6.93 -7.30 0.56
CA PHE A 48 -7.61 -8.46 1.12
C PHE A 48 -8.48 -9.15 0.07
N ALA A 49 -8.76 -10.43 0.28
CA ALA A 49 -9.69 -11.19 -0.57
C ALA A 49 -11.11 -10.61 -0.51
N GLU A 50 -11.50 -10.12 0.66
CA GLU A 50 -12.72 -9.37 0.94
C GLU A 50 -12.35 -8.18 1.84
N ALA A 51 -13.08 -7.07 1.74
CA ALA A 51 -12.74 -5.88 2.53
C ALA A 51 -12.73 -6.22 4.04
N PRO A 52 -11.65 -5.90 4.76
CA PRO A 52 -11.53 -6.22 6.17
C PRO A 52 -12.46 -5.35 7.01
N GLU A 53 -12.80 -5.84 8.20
CA GLU A 53 -13.37 -4.99 9.23
C GLU A 53 -12.31 -4.01 9.78
N PHE A 54 -12.77 -2.87 10.31
CA PHE A 54 -11.89 -1.85 10.88
C PHE A 54 -10.98 -2.41 11.99
N GLU A 55 -11.51 -3.28 12.85
CA GLU A 55 -10.75 -3.92 13.93
C GLU A 55 -9.57 -4.74 13.40
N THR A 56 -9.72 -5.40 12.24
CA THR A 56 -8.62 -6.15 11.60
C THR A 56 -7.49 -5.21 11.22
N LEU A 57 -7.79 -4.03 10.65
CA LEU A 57 -6.77 -3.04 10.32
C LEU A 57 -6.09 -2.48 11.58
N CYS A 58 -6.85 -2.24 12.66
CA CYS A 58 -6.27 -1.81 13.93
C CYS A 58 -5.31 -2.84 14.53
N ASN A 59 -5.66 -4.12 14.50
CA ASN A 59 -4.82 -5.20 15.02
C ASN A 59 -3.54 -5.35 14.19
N ILE A 60 -3.63 -5.32 12.86
CA ILE A 60 -2.45 -5.35 11.99
C ILE A 60 -1.53 -4.17 12.30
N ARG A 61 -2.10 -2.96 12.47
CA ARG A 61 -1.31 -1.77 12.82
C ARG A 61 -0.58 -1.97 14.15
N ALA A 62 -1.28 -2.43 15.18
CA ALA A 62 -0.68 -2.67 16.50
C ALA A 62 0.45 -3.72 16.44
N ASP A 63 0.25 -4.84 15.75
CA ASP A 63 1.25 -5.88 15.59
C ASP A 63 2.52 -5.37 14.88
N LEU A 64 2.35 -4.51 13.87
CA LEU A 64 3.47 -3.90 13.17
C LEU A 64 4.21 -2.88 14.03
N GLN A 65 3.47 -2.05 14.80
CA GLN A 65 4.05 -1.07 15.70
C GLN A 65 4.89 -1.76 16.78
N GLU A 66 4.37 -2.83 17.39
CA GLU A 66 5.09 -3.65 18.36
C GLU A 66 6.33 -4.30 17.74
N MET A 67 6.19 -4.89 16.54
CA MET A 67 7.29 -5.61 15.90
C MET A 67 8.42 -4.69 15.44
N LEU A 68 8.07 -3.54 14.86
CA LEU A 68 9.03 -2.62 14.24
C LEU A 68 9.51 -1.54 15.20
N GLU A 69 8.90 -1.42 16.39
CA GLU A 69 9.16 -0.34 17.34
C GLU A 69 8.96 1.04 16.69
N LEU A 70 7.91 1.17 15.87
CA LEU A 70 7.52 2.39 15.18
C LEU A 70 6.12 2.80 15.60
N GLU A 71 5.92 4.08 15.92
CA GLU A 71 4.59 4.60 16.27
C GLU A 71 3.79 4.98 15.03
N GLU A 72 4.41 5.58 14.02
CA GLU A 72 3.73 6.08 12.84
C GLU A 72 3.72 5.06 11.70
N ILE A 73 2.64 4.27 11.65
CA ILE A 73 2.36 3.31 10.58
C ILE A 73 0.96 3.59 10.04
N ASP A 74 0.89 3.90 8.74
CA ASP A 74 -0.34 4.17 8.02
C ASP A 74 -0.71 2.99 7.13
N LEU A 75 -1.91 2.46 7.36
CA LEU A 75 -2.44 1.34 6.61
C LEU A 75 -3.48 1.80 5.60
N MET A 76 -3.21 1.54 4.32
CA MET A 76 -4.15 1.76 3.24
C MET A 76 -4.87 0.47 2.87
N ASN A 77 -6.19 0.45 3.01
CA ASN A 77 -7.03 -0.63 2.50
C ASN A 77 -7.27 -0.49 0.99
N LEU A 78 -6.62 -1.33 0.19
CA LEU A 78 -6.72 -1.31 -1.27
C LEU A 78 -8.09 -1.74 -1.80
N ASN A 79 -8.90 -2.45 -1.00
CA ASN A 79 -10.27 -2.80 -1.40
C ASN A 79 -11.18 -1.58 -1.51
N THR A 80 -10.83 -0.46 -0.86
CA THR A 80 -11.65 0.77 -0.82
C THR A 80 -10.88 2.03 -1.22
N ALA A 81 -9.59 1.90 -1.57
CA ALA A 81 -8.76 3.03 -1.95
C ALA A 81 -9.20 3.65 -3.29
N SER A 82 -8.90 4.94 -3.47
CA SER A 82 -9.06 5.59 -4.77
C SER A 82 -8.11 4.93 -5.79
N VAL A 83 -8.48 4.98 -7.07
CA VAL A 83 -7.67 4.39 -8.16
C VAL A 83 -6.27 4.99 -8.20
N VAL A 84 -6.15 6.31 -8.00
CA VAL A 84 -4.86 7.01 -7.99
C VAL A 84 -3.98 6.54 -6.84
N SER A 85 -4.53 6.49 -5.61
CA SER A 85 -3.79 6.01 -4.44
C SER A 85 -3.42 4.54 -4.54
N ALA A 86 -4.33 3.70 -5.05
CA ALA A 86 -4.05 2.29 -5.30
C ALA A 86 -2.94 2.10 -6.35
N MET A 87 -2.94 2.91 -7.42
CA MET A 87 -1.91 2.88 -8.45
C MET A 87 -0.53 3.26 -7.89
N GLU A 88 -0.48 4.30 -7.05
CA GLU A 88 0.74 4.68 -6.33
C GLU A 88 1.25 3.54 -5.44
N ALA A 89 0.34 2.92 -4.68
CA ALA A 89 0.66 1.83 -3.78
C ALA A 89 1.23 0.60 -4.50
N ILE A 90 0.57 0.11 -5.56
CA ILE A 90 1.02 -1.09 -6.29
C ILE A 90 2.30 -0.86 -7.11
N SER A 91 2.65 0.40 -7.37
CA SER A 91 3.92 0.80 -7.98
C SER A 91 5.08 0.80 -6.98
N GLY A 92 4.80 0.62 -5.68
CA GLY A 92 5.79 0.49 -4.62
C GLY A 92 6.43 -0.90 -4.54
N THR A 93 7.04 -1.17 -3.38
CA THR A 93 7.80 -2.40 -3.15
C THR A 93 6.91 -3.48 -2.55
N PRO A 94 6.74 -4.65 -3.21
CA PRO A 94 5.96 -5.74 -2.65
C PRO A 94 6.67 -6.32 -1.43
N LEU A 95 5.94 -6.47 -0.32
CA LEU A 95 6.42 -7.07 0.93
C LEU A 95 5.89 -8.49 1.14
N PHE A 96 4.68 -8.79 0.64
CA PHE A 96 4.04 -10.08 0.82
C PHE A 96 3.05 -10.38 -0.31
N CYS A 97 2.90 -11.65 -0.64
CA CYS A 97 1.93 -12.13 -1.61
C CYS A 97 1.53 -13.57 -1.29
N ARG A 98 0.28 -13.77 -0.88
CA ARG A 98 -0.32 -15.09 -0.66
C ARG A 98 -0.92 -15.68 -1.93
N ASP A 99 -1.56 -14.83 -2.74
CA ASP A 99 -2.23 -15.24 -3.97
C ASP A 99 -1.77 -14.36 -5.15
N LEU A 100 -0.90 -14.92 -5.98
CA LEU A 100 -0.34 -14.23 -7.14
C LEU A 100 -1.41 -13.90 -8.19
N GLY A 101 -2.44 -14.74 -8.32
CA GLY A 101 -3.52 -14.55 -9.28
C GLY A 101 -4.38 -13.33 -8.90
N LYS A 102 -4.85 -13.29 -7.66
CA LYS A 102 -5.64 -12.15 -7.15
C LYS A 102 -4.83 -10.85 -7.15
N ARG A 103 -3.54 -10.92 -6.81
CA ARG A 103 -2.64 -9.75 -6.89
C ARG A 103 -2.52 -9.22 -8.32
N ALA A 104 -2.31 -10.12 -9.30
CA ALA A 104 -2.19 -9.75 -10.70
C ALA A 104 -3.51 -9.20 -11.27
N GLU A 105 -4.64 -9.80 -10.89
CA GLU A 105 -5.97 -9.31 -11.27
C GLU A 105 -6.22 -7.89 -10.76
N PHE A 106 -5.95 -7.64 -9.47
CA PHE A 106 -6.09 -6.31 -8.87
C PHE A 106 -5.17 -5.30 -9.56
N ALA A 107 -3.88 -5.61 -9.73
CA ALA A 107 -2.94 -4.71 -10.39
C ALA A 107 -3.39 -4.37 -11.82
N SER A 108 -3.84 -5.38 -12.57
CA SER A 108 -4.33 -5.20 -13.94
C SER A 108 -5.58 -4.32 -14.01
N LEU A 109 -6.52 -4.50 -13.06
CA LEU A 109 -7.71 -3.67 -12.95
C LEU A 109 -7.36 -2.20 -12.66
N ILE A 110 -6.52 -1.97 -11.66
CA ILE A 110 -6.15 -0.61 -11.23
C ILE A 110 -5.37 0.12 -12.32
N SER A 111 -4.45 -0.55 -13.03
CA SER A 111 -3.73 0.07 -14.14
C SER A 111 -4.66 0.52 -15.26
N ARG A 112 -5.64 -0.31 -15.66
CA ARG A 112 -6.63 0.08 -16.68
C ARG A 112 -7.45 1.28 -16.25
N GLN A 113 -7.98 1.24 -15.01
CA GLN A 113 -8.82 2.33 -14.52
C GLN A 113 -8.03 3.63 -14.41
N TYR A 114 -6.78 3.56 -13.96
CA TYR A 114 -5.91 4.72 -13.87
C TYR A 114 -5.61 5.33 -15.25
N GLU A 115 -5.33 4.50 -16.26
CA GLU A 115 -5.14 4.95 -17.65
C GLU A 115 -6.38 5.66 -18.20
N ASP A 116 -7.57 5.09 -17.96
CA ASP A 116 -8.85 5.68 -18.37
C ASP A 116 -9.09 7.03 -17.71
N ASP A 117 -8.89 7.13 -16.39
CA ASP A 117 -9.05 8.36 -15.61
C ASP A 117 -8.08 9.46 -16.12
N MET A 118 -6.81 9.11 -16.35
CA MET A 118 -5.82 10.05 -16.89
C MET A 118 -6.14 10.50 -18.32
N ALA A 119 -6.67 9.60 -19.16
CA ALA A 119 -7.10 9.94 -20.51
C ALA A 119 -8.29 10.91 -20.52
N GLN A 120 -9.21 10.78 -19.55
CA GLN A 120 -10.33 11.72 -19.38
C GLN A 120 -9.86 13.11 -18.92
N LEU A 121 -8.94 13.16 -17.95
CA LEU A 121 -8.37 14.43 -17.47
C LEU A 121 -7.62 15.16 -18.59
N ARG A 122 -6.78 14.46 -19.36
CA ARG A 122 -6.03 15.05 -20.49
C ARG A 122 -6.95 15.67 -21.54
N ARG A 123 -8.07 15.01 -21.86
CA ARG A 123 -9.08 15.55 -22.78
C ARG A 123 -9.70 16.83 -22.24
N HIS A 124 -10.13 16.84 -20.98
CA HIS A 124 -10.67 18.04 -20.35
C HIS A 124 -9.70 19.23 -20.41
N TYR A 125 -8.42 19.03 -20.04
CA TYR A 125 -7.43 20.11 -20.08
C TYR A 125 -7.14 20.62 -21.50
N SER A 126 -7.18 19.74 -22.50
CA SER A 126 -6.98 20.13 -23.91
C SER A 126 -8.14 20.97 -24.47
N GLU A 127 -9.36 20.74 -23.99
CA GLU A 127 -10.56 21.47 -24.42
C GLU A 127 -10.75 22.79 -23.65
N SER A 128 -10.31 22.87 -22.39
CA SER A 128 -10.41 24.09 -21.58
C SER A 128 -9.36 25.17 -21.88
N THR A 129 -8.39 24.88 -22.76
CA THR A 129 -7.32 25.82 -23.16
C THR A 129 -7.56 26.39 -24.58
N GLN A 130 -8.77 26.21 -25.14
CA GLN A 130 -9.20 26.73 -26.44
C GLN A 130 -10.22 27.86 -26.32
#